data_AF-A0A1E5JM18-F1
#
_entry.id   AF-A0A1E5JM18-F1
#
_cell.length_a   1.000
_cell.length_b   1.000
_cell.length_c   1.000
_cell.angle_alpha   90.00
_cell.angle_beta   90.00
_cell.angle_gamma   90.00
#
_symmetry.space_group_name_H-M   'P 1'
#
loop_
_entity.id
_entity.type
_entity.pdbx_description
1 polymer ?
#
loop_
_entity_poly.entity_id
_entity_poly.type
_entity_poly.pdbx_seq_one_letter_code
_entity_poly.pdbx_strand_id
1 'polypeptide(L)'
;MLVKLSLITLCLLIILKIVFDFMQSSIHLNFSHIALISALPIFLSTQRKKLIKSLDWSTLIFFASIFILMQSVWDSGFFQTGINHFHLAITQVPTILIISIILSQFISNVPMVALYLPLLMQYPFSDSSILALAAGSTIAGNLSILGAASNIIIIQNCEKRSVRGFDFFEFIKIGAPLTLMNVLIYACFL
;
A
#
# COMPACT_ATOMS: atom_id res chain seq x y z
N MET A 1 -17.05 25.31 6.46
CA MET A 1 -15.78 26.09 6.40
C MET A 1 -14.57 25.24 6.79
N LEU A 2 -14.57 24.59 7.96
CA LEU A 2 -13.42 23.80 8.46
C LEU A 2 -12.98 22.64 7.54
N VAL A 3 -13.92 21.92 6.92
CA VAL A 3 -13.58 20.85 5.95
C VAL A 3 -12.84 21.40 4.73
N LYS A 4 -13.27 22.57 4.21
CA LYS A 4 -12.56 23.23 3.09
C LYS A 4 -11.16 23.65 3.52
N LEU A 5 -11.00 24.19 4.74
CA LEU A 5 -9.70 24.55 5.27
C LEU A 5 -8.78 23.34 5.45
N SER A 6 -9.31 22.22 5.95
CA SER A 6 -8.60 20.94 6.07
C SER A 6 -8.15 20.42 4.70
N LEU A 7 -9.02 20.48 3.68
CA LEU A 7 -8.66 20.08 2.32
C LEU A 7 -7.59 21.00 1.71
N ILE A 8 -7.72 22.32 1.87
CA ILE A 8 -6.75 23.30 1.36
C ILE A 8 -5.39 23.07 2.01
N THR A 9 -5.35 22.91 3.34
CA THR A 9 -4.10 22.65 4.07
C THR A 9 -3.47 21.33 3.65
N LEU A 10 -4.26 20.27 3.41
CA LEU A 10 -3.78 18.99 2.86
C LEU A 10 -3.13 19.18 1.49
N CYS A 11 -3.84 19.77 0.53
CA CYS A 11 -3.33 19.97 -0.81
C CYS A 11 -2.07 20.85 -0.81
N LEU A 12 -2.08 21.94 -0.03
CA LEU A 12 -0.93 22.85 0.08
C LEU A 12 0.31 22.12 0.62
N LEU A 13 0.18 21.35 1.70
CA LEU A 13 1.31 20.64 2.31
C LEU A 13 1.83 19.51 1.41
N ILE A 14 0.96 18.83 0.66
CA ILE A 14 1.38 17.85 -0.35
C ILE A 14 2.16 18.53 -1.47
N ILE A 15 1.68 19.66 -1.99
CA ILE A 15 2.38 20.42 -3.03
C ILE A 15 3.73 20.90 -2.51
N LEU A 16 3.78 21.46 -1.30
CA LEU A 16 5.03 21.90 -0.68
C LEU A 16 6.02 20.76 -0.51
N LYS A 17 5.57 19.58 -0.08
CA LYS A 17 6.40 18.38 0.00
C LYS A 17 7.00 18.04 -1.37
N ILE A 18 6.18 17.95 -2.42
CA ILE A 18 6.65 17.63 -3.78
C ILE A 18 7.69 18.65 -4.25
N VAL A 19 7.47 19.94 -4.00
CA VAL A 19 8.42 21.01 -4.36
C VAL A 19 9.73 20.87 -3.59
N PHE A 20 9.69 20.61 -2.27
CA PHE A 20 10.90 20.43 -1.47
C PHE A 20 11.70 19.19 -1.86
N ASP A 21 11.02 18.06 -2.12
CA ASP A 21 11.66 16.83 -2.58
C ASP A 21 12.31 17.06 -3.97
N PHE A 22 11.63 17.77 -4.88
CA PHE A 22 12.17 18.10 -6.20
C PHE A 22 13.37 19.06 -6.14
N MET A 23 13.36 20.01 -5.20
CA MET A 23 14.45 20.95 -4.96
C MET A 23 15.62 20.34 -4.15
N GLN A 24 15.55 19.05 -3.81
CA GLN A 24 16.54 18.36 -2.96
C GLN A 24 16.79 19.12 -1.64
N SER A 25 15.73 19.72 -1.08
CA SER A 25 15.81 20.46 0.17
C SER A 25 16.09 19.53 1.36
N SER A 26 16.77 20.04 2.38
CA SER A 26 17.01 19.32 3.65
C SER A 26 15.75 19.22 4.54
N ILE A 27 14.66 19.91 4.18
CA ILE A 27 13.40 19.88 4.93
C ILE A 27 12.56 18.70 4.48
N HIS A 28 12.50 17.65 5.31
CA HIS A 28 11.70 16.46 5.03
C HIS A 28 10.33 16.52 5.71
N LEU A 29 9.27 16.68 4.91
CA LEU A 29 7.88 16.61 5.38
C LEU A 29 7.35 15.17 5.30
N ASN A 30 7.31 14.48 6.44
CA ASN A 30 6.69 13.15 6.51
C ASN A 30 5.17 13.24 6.31
N PHE A 31 4.61 12.23 5.65
CA PHE A 31 3.16 12.15 5.40
C PHE A 31 2.33 12.17 6.69
N SER A 32 2.86 11.65 7.80
CA SER A 32 2.21 11.69 9.12
C SER A 32 2.01 13.13 9.62
N HIS A 33 3.01 14.02 9.44
CA HIS A 33 2.89 15.42 9.84
C HIS A 33 1.85 16.14 8.96
N ILE A 34 1.87 15.88 7.66
CA ILE A 34 0.88 16.42 6.72
C ILE A 34 -0.53 16.02 7.15
N ALA A 35 -0.76 14.73 7.37
CA ALA A 35 -2.07 14.22 7.80
C ALA A 35 -2.55 14.85 9.12
N LEU A 36 -1.67 14.95 10.12
CA LEU A 36 -2.00 15.54 11.43
C LEU A 36 -2.35 17.02 11.32
N ILE A 37 -1.51 17.82 10.64
CA ILE A 37 -1.73 19.27 10.49
C ILE A 37 -3.01 19.53 9.70
N SER A 38 -3.23 18.80 8.61
CA SER A 38 -4.43 18.94 7.80
C SER A 38 -5.71 18.52 8.52
N ALA A 39 -5.62 17.62 9.51
CA ALA A 39 -6.76 17.22 10.33
C ALA A 39 -7.10 18.27 11.42
N LEU A 40 -6.18 19.16 11.81
CA LEU A 40 -6.39 20.13 12.90
C LEU A 40 -7.66 20.97 12.76
N PRO A 41 -8.00 21.56 11.59
CA PRO A 41 -9.25 22.32 11.44
C PRO A 41 -10.50 21.51 11.77
N ILE A 42 -10.49 20.21 11.48
CA ILE A 42 -11.61 19.31 11.78
C ILE A 42 -11.63 18.97 13.28
N PHE A 43 -10.46 18.74 13.89
CA PHE A 43 -10.34 18.47 15.32
C PHE A 43 -10.75 19.65 16.20
N LEU A 44 -10.57 20.89 15.73
CA LEU A 44 -11.02 22.11 16.39
C LEU A 44 -12.53 22.37 16.22
N SER A 45 -13.23 21.56 15.43
CA SER A 45 -14.69 21.66 15.28
C SER A 45 -15.42 21.30 16.57
N THR A 46 -16.53 22.01 16.84
CA THR A 46 -17.50 21.65 17.89
C THR A 46 -18.09 20.25 17.68
N GLN A 47 -18.11 19.74 16.44
CA GLN A 47 -18.61 18.41 16.10
C GLN A 47 -17.56 17.29 16.16
N ARG A 48 -16.33 17.57 16.64
CA ARG A 48 -15.21 16.60 16.68
C ARG A 48 -15.61 15.22 17.22
N LYS A 49 -16.40 15.16 18.30
CA LYS A 49 -16.84 13.88 18.90
C LYS A 49 -17.70 13.06 17.93
N LYS A 50 -18.60 13.70 17.19
CA LYS A 50 -19.45 13.04 16.19
C LYS A 50 -18.61 12.53 15.02
N LEU A 51 -17.65 13.34 14.56
CA LEU A 51 -16.76 12.98 13.46
C LEU A 51 -15.83 11.81 13.81
N ILE A 52 -15.22 11.85 15.00
CA ILE A 52 -14.39 10.75 15.54
C ILE A 52 -15.21 9.46 15.65
N LYS A 53 -16.47 9.54 16.09
CA LYS A 53 -17.37 8.37 16.16
C LYS A 53 -17.77 7.82 14.78
N SER A 54 -17.78 8.66 13.74
CA SER A 54 -18.12 8.23 12.38
C SER A 54 -16.95 7.63 11.58
N LEU A 55 -15.74 7.61 12.16
CA LEU A 55 -14.59 6.96 11.52
C LEU A 55 -14.80 5.45 11.45
N ASP A 56 -14.24 4.82 10.41
CA ASP A 56 -14.23 3.37 10.26
C ASP A 56 -13.15 2.76 11.17
N TRP A 57 -13.47 2.66 12.46
CA TRP A 57 -12.60 2.10 13.49
C TRP A 57 -12.19 0.67 13.20
N SER A 58 -13.07 -0.12 12.58
CA SER A 58 -12.77 -1.50 12.21
C SER A 58 -11.62 -1.54 11.21
N THR A 59 -11.65 -0.69 10.17
CA THR A 59 -10.57 -0.59 9.19
C THR A 59 -9.27 -0.07 9.82
N LEU A 60 -9.32 0.90 10.74
CA LEU A 60 -8.12 1.40 11.44
C LEU A 60 -7.48 0.33 12.33
N ILE A 61 -8.29 -0.42 13.10
CA ILE A 61 -7.82 -1.51 13.96
C ILE A 61 -7.26 -2.65 13.11
N PHE A 62 -7.89 -2.96 11.96
CA PHE A 62 -7.39 -3.93 11.00
C PHE A 62 -5.99 -3.56 10.51
N PHE A 63 -5.77 -2.30 10.07
CA PHE A 63 -4.44 -1.86 9.64
C PHE A 63 -3.41 -1.84 10.78
N ALA A 64 -3.80 -1.44 12.01
CA ALA A 64 -2.90 -1.53 13.15
C ALA A 64 -2.48 -2.99 13.42
N SER A 65 -3.45 -3.91 13.41
CA SER A 65 -3.23 -5.34 13.66
C SER A 65 -2.38 -5.98 12.57
N ILE A 66 -2.60 -5.64 11.30
CA ILE A 66 -1.81 -6.22 10.20
C ILE A 66 -0.35 -5.75 10.25
N PHE A 67 -0.07 -4.50 10.63
CA PHE A 67 1.32 -4.05 10.80
C PHE A 67 2.02 -4.73 11.98
N ILE A 68 1.33 -4.93 13.10
CA ILE A 68 1.86 -5.72 14.23
C ILE A 68 2.14 -7.17 13.79
N LEU A 69 1.21 -7.77 13.04
CA LEU A 69 1.40 -9.11 12.48
C LEU A 69 2.61 -9.17 11.55
N MET A 70 2.77 -8.19 10.66
CA MET A 70 3.92 -8.15 9.73
C MET A 70 5.23 -8.06 10.49
N GLN A 71 5.30 -7.22 11.52
CA GLN A 71 6.48 -7.14 12.38
C GLN A 71 6.75 -8.48 13.08
N SER A 72 5.71 -9.14 13.59
CA SER A 72 5.84 -10.45 14.25
C SER A 72 6.33 -11.54 13.29
N VAL A 73 5.83 -11.53 12.04
CA VAL A 73 6.28 -12.46 10.99
C VAL A 73 7.74 -12.16 10.61
N TRP A 74 8.13 -10.89 10.51
CA TRP A 74 9.51 -10.50 10.27
C TRP A 74 10.46 -10.99 11.36
N ASP A 75 10.10 -10.74 12.62
CA ASP A 75 10.90 -11.12 13.79
C ASP A 75 11.00 -12.65 13.97
N SER A 76 10.03 -13.41 13.45
CA SER A 76 10.05 -14.87 13.47
C SER A 76 11.12 -15.49 12.56
N GLY A 77 11.70 -14.73 11.62
CA GLY A 77 12.69 -15.26 10.67
C GLY A 77 12.11 -16.10 9.51
N PHE A 78 10.77 -16.14 9.36
CA PHE A 78 10.08 -17.01 8.40
C PHE A 78 10.58 -16.80 6.95
N PHE A 79 10.64 -15.55 6.49
CA PHE A 79 11.06 -15.23 5.14
C PHE A 79 12.56 -15.45 4.93
N GLN A 80 13.39 -15.05 5.90
CA GLN A 80 14.84 -15.19 5.87
C GLN A 80 15.26 -16.65 5.76
N THR A 81 14.55 -17.55 6.47
CA THR A 81 14.78 -18.99 6.39
C THR A 81 14.44 -19.55 5.01
N GLY A 82 13.30 -19.15 4.43
CA GLY A 82 12.89 -19.59 3.09
C GLY A 82 13.88 -19.17 1.99
N ILE A 83 14.38 -17.93 2.06
CA ILE A 83 15.30 -17.39 1.05
C ILE A 83 16.64 -18.11 1.06
N ASN A 84 17.19 -18.37 2.26
CA ASN A 84 18.43 -19.11 2.42
C ASN A 84 18.31 -20.56 1.91
N HIS A 85 17.12 -21.16 2.04
CA HIS A 85 16.87 -22.53 1.59
C HIS A 85 16.73 -22.64 0.06
N PHE A 86 16.10 -21.67 -0.59
CA PHE A 86 15.82 -21.70 -2.03
C PHE A 86 16.81 -20.93 -2.89
N HIS A 87 17.83 -20.28 -2.30
CA HIS A 87 18.80 -19.41 -2.99
C HIS A 87 18.13 -18.40 -3.93
N LEU A 88 17.00 -17.83 -3.49
CA LEU A 88 16.21 -16.92 -4.31
C LEU A 88 16.99 -15.64 -4.58
N ALA A 89 17.05 -15.23 -5.85
CA ALA A 89 17.65 -13.98 -6.28
C ALA A 89 16.70 -12.80 -5.99
N ILE A 90 16.49 -12.52 -4.70
CA ILE A 90 15.51 -11.56 -4.15
C ILE A 90 15.77 -10.08 -4.52
N THR A 91 16.93 -9.78 -5.11
CA THR A 91 17.26 -8.44 -5.61
C THR A 91 16.98 -8.29 -7.10
N GLN A 92 16.67 -9.37 -7.81
CA GLN A 92 16.43 -9.33 -9.26
C GLN A 92 15.01 -8.87 -9.57
N VAL A 93 14.87 -7.95 -10.51
CA VAL A 93 13.58 -7.35 -10.92
C VAL A 93 12.52 -8.41 -11.23
N PRO A 94 12.77 -9.46 -12.05
CA PRO A 94 11.75 -10.47 -12.35
C PRO A 94 11.28 -11.22 -11.09
N THR A 95 12.23 -11.55 -10.20
CA THR A 95 11.95 -12.22 -8.94
C THR A 95 11.07 -11.36 -8.03
N ILE A 96 11.43 -10.08 -7.88
CA ILE A 96 10.67 -9.11 -7.07
C ILE A 96 9.24 -8.98 -7.61
N LEU A 97 9.07 -8.81 -8.92
CA LEU A 97 7.74 -8.68 -9.54
C LEU A 97 6.89 -9.92 -9.30
N ILE A 98 7.44 -11.12 -9.56
CA ILE A 98 6.71 -12.39 -9.40
C ILE A 98 6.32 -12.61 -7.93
N ILE A 99 7.27 -12.49 -7.00
CA ILE A 99 7.01 -12.68 -5.58
C ILE A 99 6.00 -11.66 -5.07
N SER A 100 6.15 -10.38 -5.46
CA SER A 100 5.22 -9.32 -5.05
C SER A 100 3.80 -9.61 -5.54
N ILE A 101 3.63 -10.07 -6.78
CA ILE A 101 2.31 -10.36 -7.33
C ILE A 101 1.66 -11.54 -6.64
N ILE A 102 2.39 -12.64 -6.48
CA ILE A 102 1.88 -13.87 -5.88
C ILE A 102 1.56 -13.66 -4.40
N LEU A 103 2.54 -13.19 -3.62
CA LEU A 103 2.37 -13.06 -2.17
C LEU A 103 1.36 -11.98 -1.79
N SER A 104 1.26 -10.89 -2.54
CA SER A 104 0.23 -9.88 -2.27
C SER A 104 -1.19 -10.44 -2.40
N GLN A 105 -1.43 -11.55 -3.10
CA GLN A 105 -2.77 -12.16 -3.11
C GLN A 105 -3.17 -12.76 -1.76
N PHE A 106 -2.19 -13.07 -0.91
CA PHE A 106 -2.41 -13.68 0.41
C PHE A 106 -2.39 -12.65 1.53
N ILE A 107 -1.49 -11.66 1.44
CA ILE A 107 -1.26 -10.69 2.52
C ILE A 107 -1.58 -9.24 2.13
N SER A 108 -2.08 -8.96 0.93
CA SER A 108 -2.27 -7.62 0.33
C SER A 108 -0.95 -6.90 0.00
N ASN A 109 -1.04 -5.94 -0.90
CA ASN A 109 0.06 -5.08 -1.34
C ASN A 109 0.85 -4.34 -0.24
N VAL A 110 0.17 -3.66 0.70
CA VAL A 110 0.85 -2.86 1.74
C VAL A 110 1.66 -3.74 2.70
N PRO A 111 1.11 -4.82 3.28
CA PRO A 111 1.87 -5.74 4.12
C PRO A 111 3.01 -6.43 3.37
N MET A 112 2.82 -6.72 2.08
CA MET A 112 3.87 -7.28 1.23
C MET A 112 5.11 -6.38 1.16
N VAL A 113 4.92 -5.07 0.93
CA VAL A 113 6.04 -4.11 0.93
C VAL A 113 6.67 -4.00 2.31
N ALA A 114 5.86 -4.01 3.38
CA ALA A 114 6.35 -3.93 4.76
C ALA A 114 7.28 -5.10 5.13
N LEU A 115 7.06 -6.28 4.54
CA LEU A 115 7.93 -7.45 4.73
C LEU A 115 9.13 -7.48 3.77
N TYR A 116 8.92 -7.13 2.50
CA TYR A 116 9.97 -7.27 1.48
C TYR A 116 10.99 -6.13 1.52
N LEU A 117 10.58 -4.91 1.88
CA LEU A 117 11.50 -3.77 1.88
C LEU A 117 12.65 -3.94 2.90
N PRO A 118 12.41 -4.32 4.18
CA PRO A 118 13.49 -4.61 5.12
C PRO A 118 14.40 -5.73 4.64
N LEU A 119 13.85 -6.75 3.99
CA LEU A 119 14.61 -7.83 3.38
C LEU A 119 15.52 -7.33 2.27
N LEU A 120 14.98 -6.56 1.32
CA LEU A 120 15.74 -6.02 0.20
C LEU A 120 16.90 -5.15 0.68
N MET A 121 16.69 -4.37 1.73
CA MET A 121 17.71 -3.51 2.35
C MET A 121 18.87 -4.27 3.01
N GLN A 122 18.74 -5.58 3.26
CA GLN A 122 19.84 -6.40 3.79
C GLN A 122 20.86 -6.81 2.73
N TYR A 123 20.55 -6.61 1.44
CA TYR A 123 21.37 -7.05 0.32
C TYR A 123 21.73 -5.87 -0.59
N PRO A 124 22.77 -5.99 -1.43
CA PRO A 124 23.05 -5.01 -2.47
C PRO A 124 21.88 -4.96 -3.46
N PHE A 125 21.14 -3.86 -3.48
CA PHE A 125 20.01 -3.63 -4.38
C PHE A 125 20.29 -2.48 -5.35
N SER A 126 19.59 -2.47 -6.48
CA SER A 126 19.60 -1.37 -7.45
C SER A 126 18.36 -0.49 -7.29
N ASP A 127 18.37 0.72 -7.84
CA ASP A 127 17.17 1.57 -7.91
C ASP A 127 16.00 0.85 -8.61
N SER A 128 16.30 0.07 -9.67
CA SER A 128 15.32 -0.80 -10.34
C SER A 128 14.69 -1.83 -9.40
N SER A 129 15.40 -2.28 -8.36
CA SER A 129 14.86 -3.23 -7.38
C SER A 129 13.76 -2.60 -6.53
N ILE A 130 13.97 -1.35 -6.07
CA ILE A 130 12.96 -0.59 -5.32
C ILE A 130 11.77 -0.27 -6.22
N LEU A 131 12.02 0.16 -7.45
CA LEU A 131 10.96 0.42 -8.44
C LEU A 131 10.17 -0.85 -8.77
N ALA A 132 10.84 -2.00 -8.90
CA ALA A 132 10.20 -3.29 -9.12
C ALA A 132 9.30 -3.67 -7.95
N LEU A 133 9.75 -3.47 -6.71
CA LEU A 133 8.93 -3.74 -5.53
C LEU A 133 7.69 -2.85 -5.51
N ALA A 134 7.87 -1.54 -5.71
CA ALA A 134 6.78 -0.58 -5.75
C ALA A 134 5.76 -0.86 -6.87
N ALA A 135 6.25 -1.16 -8.08
CA ALA A 135 5.40 -1.51 -9.22
C ALA A 135 4.69 -2.84 -8.99
N GLY A 136 5.45 -3.89 -8.67
CA GLY A 136 4.95 -5.26 -8.45
C GLY A 136 3.89 -5.34 -7.36
N SER A 137 4.14 -4.74 -6.19
CA SER A 137 3.15 -4.71 -5.10
C SER A 137 1.89 -3.95 -5.49
N THR A 138 2.02 -2.87 -6.27
CA THR A 138 0.87 -2.05 -6.67
C THR A 138 -0.01 -2.78 -7.68
N ILE A 139 0.59 -3.33 -8.74
CA ILE A 139 -0.18 -4.03 -9.79
C ILE A 139 -0.71 -5.38 -9.33
N ALA A 140 -0.14 -5.99 -8.28
CA ALA A 140 -0.69 -7.18 -7.68
C ALA A 140 -2.15 -7.00 -7.23
N GLY A 141 -2.53 -5.78 -6.83
CA GLY A 141 -3.90 -5.42 -6.49
C GLY A 141 -4.89 -5.55 -7.65
N ASN A 142 -4.41 -5.59 -8.90
CA ASN A 142 -5.27 -5.76 -10.07
C ASN A 142 -5.62 -7.23 -10.31
N LEU A 143 -4.87 -8.19 -9.77
CA LEU A 143 -5.03 -9.61 -10.12
C LEU A 143 -6.28 -10.23 -9.52
N SER A 144 -6.49 -10.06 -8.22
CA SER A 144 -7.65 -10.60 -7.50
C SER A 144 -8.21 -9.61 -6.49
N ILE A 145 -9.42 -9.91 -5.98
CA ILE A 145 -10.06 -9.14 -4.90
C ILE A 145 -9.16 -9.06 -3.67
N LEU A 146 -8.40 -10.13 -3.36
CA LEU A 146 -7.57 -10.21 -2.16
C LEU A 146 -6.24 -9.45 -2.30
N GLY A 147 -5.83 -9.13 -3.54
CA GLY A 147 -4.55 -8.47 -3.82
C GLY A 147 -4.40 -7.07 -3.21
N ALA A 148 -5.52 -6.40 -2.93
CA ALA A 148 -5.53 -5.08 -2.30
C ALA A 148 -6.70 -4.92 -1.33
N ALA A 149 -6.41 -4.39 -0.15
CA ALA A 149 -7.43 -4.03 0.85
C ALA A 149 -8.51 -3.10 0.29
N SER A 150 -8.18 -2.21 -0.66
CA SER A 150 -9.16 -1.32 -1.32
C SER A 150 -10.24 -2.09 -2.07
N ASN A 151 -9.91 -3.21 -2.71
CA ASN A 151 -10.87 -4.01 -3.46
C ASN A 151 -11.90 -4.63 -2.51
N ILE A 152 -11.44 -5.17 -1.38
CA ILE A 152 -12.29 -5.71 -0.32
C ILE A 152 -13.21 -4.62 0.23
N ILE A 153 -12.68 -3.43 0.54
CA ILE A 153 -13.46 -2.31 1.06
C ILE A 153 -14.57 -1.89 0.08
N ILE A 154 -14.28 -1.84 -1.22
CA ILE A 154 -15.27 -1.49 -2.24
C ILE A 154 -16.39 -2.54 -2.28
N ILE A 155 -16.06 -3.83 -2.30
CA ILE A 155 -17.05 -4.92 -2.36
C ILE A 155 -17.90 -4.95 -1.11
N GLN A 156 -17.30 -4.83 0.08
CA GLN A 156 -18.04 -4.72 1.35
C GLN A 156 -19.00 -3.52 1.35
N ASN A 157 -18.60 -2.40 0.75
CA ASN A 157 -19.47 -1.22 0.64
C ASN A 157 -20.60 -1.43 -0.39
N CYS A 158 -20.38 -2.18 -1.47
CA CYS A 158 -21.43 -2.60 -2.40
C CYS A 158 -22.47 -3.46 -1.68
N GLU A 159 -22.04 -4.49 -0.95
CA GLU A 159 -22.90 -5.38 -0.17
C GLU A 159 -23.74 -4.60 0.86
N LYS A 160 -23.10 -3.70 1.64
CA LYS A 160 -23.80 -2.82 2.60
C LYS A 160 -24.88 -1.96 1.95
N ARG A 161 -24.74 -1.64 0.66
CA ARG A 161 -25.70 -0.84 -0.12
C ARG A 161 -26.68 -1.69 -0.93
N SER A 162 -26.66 -3.02 -0.76
CA SER A 162 -27.46 -3.96 -1.57
C SER A 162 -27.20 -3.83 -3.08
N VAL A 163 -25.98 -3.43 -3.46
CA VAL A 163 -25.51 -3.39 -4.84
C VAL A 163 -24.67 -4.64 -5.08
N ARG A 164 -24.89 -5.35 -6.20
CA ARG A 164 -24.07 -6.50 -6.57
C ARG A 164 -22.62 -6.06 -6.79
N GLY A 165 -21.69 -6.63 -6.02
CA GLY A 165 -20.25 -6.51 -6.24
C GLY A 165 -19.75 -7.49 -7.31
N PHE A 166 -18.43 -7.57 -7.50
CA PHE A 166 -17.81 -8.57 -8.36
C PHE A 166 -17.63 -9.89 -7.62
N ASP A 167 -17.93 -11.00 -8.28
CA ASP A 167 -17.52 -12.33 -7.80
C ASP A 167 -16.00 -12.52 -7.98
N PHE A 168 -15.40 -13.40 -7.18
CA PHE A 168 -13.94 -13.64 -7.20
C PHE A 168 -13.39 -13.95 -8.58
N PHE A 169 -14.04 -14.85 -9.32
CA PHE A 169 -13.62 -15.24 -10.67
C PHE A 169 -13.96 -14.18 -11.72
N GLU A 170 -15.04 -13.40 -11.54
CA GLU A 170 -15.35 -12.28 -12.43
C GLU A 170 -14.25 -11.22 -12.36
N PHE A 171 -13.77 -10.92 -11.16
CA PHE A 171 -12.67 -10.00 -10.95
C PHE A 171 -11.38 -10.52 -11.60
N ILE A 172 -11.00 -11.77 -11.34
CA ILE A 172 -9.77 -12.36 -11.90
C ILE A 172 -9.79 -12.40 -13.43
N LYS A 173 -10.95 -12.67 -14.04
CA LYS A 173 -11.08 -12.74 -15.50
C LYS A 173 -10.67 -11.43 -16.19
N ILE A 174 -10.92 -10.29 -15.54
CA ILE A 174 -10.53 -8.96 -16.01
C ILE A 174 -9.14 -8.58 -15.47
N GLY A 175 -8.87 -8.92 -14.22
CA GLY A 175 -7.66 -8.56 -13.50
C GLY A 175 -6.40 -9.25 -14.00
N ALA A 176 -6.47 -10.53 -14.34
CA ALA A 176 -5.35 -11.32 -14.84
C ALA A 176 -4.74 -10.76 -16.14
N PRO A 177 -5.51 -10.50 -17.23
CA PRO A 177 -4.92 -9.95 -18.45
C PRO A 177 -4.35 -8.53 -18.24
N LEU A 178 -4.99 -7.70 -17.41
CA LEU A 178 -4.47 -6.38 -17.06
C LEU A 178 -3.16 -6.47 -16.27
N THR A 179 -3.09 -7.36 -15.29
CA THR A 179 -1.90 -7.58 -14.49
C THR A 179 -0.76 -8.08 -15.37
N LEU A 180 -1.02 -9.05 -16.25
CA LEU A 180 -0.03 -9.58 -17.17
C LEU A 180 0.52 -8.50 -18.11
N MET A 181 -0.35 -7.68 -18.70
CA MET A 181 0.07 -6.57 -19.56
C MET A 181 0.97 -5.58 -18.80
N ASN A 182 0.59 -5.21 -17.58
CA ASN A 182 1.40 -4.33 -16.75
C ASN A 182 2.75 -4.97 -16.39
N VAL A 183 2.79 -6.26 -16.05
CA VAL A 183 4.05 -6.98 -15.78
C VAL A 183 4.98 -6.89 -16.98
N LEU A 184 4.50 -7.12 -18.19
CA LEU A 184 5.32 -7.04 -19.41
C LEU A 184 5.86 -5.63 -19.64
N ILE A 185 5.05 -4.60 -19.42
CA ILE A 185 5.47 -3.20 -19.55
C ILE A 185 6.57 -2.88 -18.53
N TYR A 186 6.35 -3.21 -17.25
CA TYR A 186 7.34 -2.92 -16.21
C TYR A 186 8.61 -3.75 -16.35
N ALA A 187 8.51 -5.02 -16.74
CA ALA A 187 9.68 -5.87 -16.98
C ALA A 187 10.51 -5.42 -18.19
N CYS A 188 9.90 -4.74 -19.17
CA CYS A 188 10.62 -4.14 -20.29
C CYS A 188 11.25 -2.78 -19.93
N PHE A 189 10.63 -2.03 -19.03
CA PHE A 189 11.11 -0.72 -18.59
C PHE A 189 12.27 -0.78 -17.58
N LEU A 190 12.24 -1.76 -16.66
CA LEU A 190 13.18 -1.90 -15.53
C LEU A 190 14.39 -2.77 -15.85
#